data_AF-A0A9D9EZX5-F1
#
_entry.id   AF-A0A9D9EZX5-F1
#
_cell.length_a   1.000
_cell.length_b   1.000
_cell.length_c   1.000
_cell.angle_alpha   90.00
_cell.angle_beta   90.00
_cell.angle_gamma   90.00
#
_symmetry.space_group_name_H-M   'P 1'
#
loop_
_entity.id
_entity.type
_entity.pdbx_description
1 polymer ?
#
loop_
_entity_poly.entity_id
_entity_poly.type
_entity_poly.pdbx_seq_one_letter_code
_entity_poly.pdbx_strand_id
1 'polypeptide(L)'
;MNERFWELSALIFLVFLYGLGLCAERVWRHSVELNGVKTGAPAPDSWAGRYLADVAGASPESRALLADGFRLKITNRVAIVRHIANALVFLGLIGTVIGFIIALSGVDPETAGKAENVAAMVATLISGMSVALYTTLTGAILYTWLTISYRMLVTGAVDLITATVELGEARGRTG
;
A
#
# COMPACT_ATOMS: atom_id res chain seq x y z
N MET A 1 -28.02 16.48 -2.74
CA MET A 1 -27.29 15.79 -1.65
C MET A 1 -26.63 14.47 -2.10
N ASN A 2 -27.09 13.83 -3.19
CA ASN A 2 -26.57 12.54 -3.65
C ASN A 2 -25.22 12.60 -4.40
N GLU A 3 -24.93 13.67 -5.13
CA GLU A 3 -23.72 13.72 -6.00
C GLU A 3 -22.42 13.72 -5.19
N ARG A 4 -22.32 14.53 -4.14
CA ARG A 4 -21.11 14.64 -3.31
C ARG A 4 -20.80 13.35 -2.53
N PHE A 5 -21.84 12.58 -2.22
CA PHE A 5 -21.70 11.27 -1.58
C PHE A 5 -21.15 10.23 -2.57
N TRP A 6 -21.66 10.27 -3.80
CA TRP A 6 -21.20 9.42 -4.91
C TRP A 6 -19.75 9.71 -5.27
N GLU A 7 -19.35 10.99 -5.29
CA GLU A 7 -17.96 11.41 -5.54
C GLU A 7 -17.00 10.87 -4.47
N LEU A 8 -17.37 10.97 -3.19
CA LEU A 8 -16.55 10.44 -2.09
C LEU A 8 -16.43 8.91 -2.15
N SER A 9 -17.53 8.20 -2.34
CA SER A 9 -17.50 6.74 -2.52
C SER A 9 -16.71 6.32 -3.77
N ALA A 10 -16.82 7.04 -4.88
CA ALA A 10 -16.09 6.76 -6.11
C ALA A 10 -14.59 7.02 -5.94
N LEU A 11 -14.20 8.12 -5.27
CA LEU A 11 -12.80 8.44 -4.99
C LEU A 11 -12.17 7.39 -4.08
N ILE A 12 -12.89 6.95 -3.06
CA ILE A 12 -12.49 5.86 -2.18
C ILE A 12 -12.33 4.54 -2.96
N PHE A 13 -13.27 4.22 -3.85
CA PHE A 13 -13.21 3.02 -4.69
C PHE A 13 -12.06 3.08 -5.70
N LEU A 14 -11.76 4.26 -6.25
CA LEU A 14 -10.60 4.49 -7.12
C LEU A 14 -9.28 4.31 -6.37
N VAL A 15 -9.16 4.81 -5.14
CA VAL A 15 -7.99 4.56 -4.30
C VAL A 15 -7.84 3.07 -4.00
N PHE A 16 -8.95 2.36 -3.81
CA PHE A 16 -8.95 0.90 -3.65
C PHE A 16 -8.48 0.17 -4.90
N LEU A 17 -9.04 0.48 -6.08
CA LEU A 17 -8.60 -0.11 -7.34
C LEU A 17 -7.14 0.24 -7.66
N TYR A 18 -6.70 1.45 -7.33
CA TYR A 18 -5.31 1.86 -7.50
C TYR A 18 -4.37 1.08 -6.56
N GLY A 19 -4.75 0.90 -5.29
CA GLY A 19 -4.01 0.05 -4.36
C GLY A 19 -3.97 -1.42 -4.78
N LEU A 20 -5.09 -1.94 -5.28
CA LEU A 20 -5.21 -3.29 -5.85
C LEU A 20 -4.30 -3.46 -7.07
N GLY A 21 -4.36 -2.51 -8.00
CA GLY A 21 -3.59 -2.51 -9.24
C GLY A 21 -2.09 -2.38 -8.98
N LEU A 22 -1.68 -1.47 -8.10
CA LEU A 22 -0.29 -1.35 -7.67
C LEU A 22 0.21 -2.62 -7.01
N CYS A 23 -0.59 -3.27 -6.16
CA CYS A 23 -0.18 -4.51 -5.54
C CYS A 23 -0.09 -5.66 -6.55
N ALA A 24 -1.09 -5.81 -7.41
CA ALA A 24 -1.11 -6.83 -8.45
C ALA A 24 0.09 -6.66 -9.40
N GLU A 25 0.38 -5.43 -9.84
CA GLU A 25 1.53 -5.13 -10.68
C GLU A 25 2.85 -5.43 -9.94
N ARG A 26 2.99 -5.06 -8.67
CA ARG A 26 4.22 -5.31 -7.89
C ARG A 26 4.45 -6.80 -7.68
N VAL A 27 3.42 -7.54 -7.27
CA VAL A 27 3.46 -9.00 -7.06
C VAL A 27 3.76 -9.72 -8.37
N TRP A 28 3.14 -9.29 -9.46
CA TRP A 28 3.38 -9.86 -10.79
C TRP A 28 4.82 -9.60 -11.24
N ARG A 29 5.33 -8.38 -11.12
CA ARG A 29 6.73 -8.06 -11.45
C ARG A 29 7.72 -8.87 -10.62
N HIS A 30 7.50 -9.00 -9.31
CA HIS A 30 8.37 -9.83 -8.46
C HIS A 30 8.27 -11.32 -8.80
N SER A 31 7.09 -11.82 -9.15
CA SER A 31 6.93 -13.22 -9.59
C SER A 31 7.66 -13.48 -10.91
N VAL A 32 7.58 -12.54 -11.87
CA VAL A 32 8.29 -12.63 -13.15
C VAL A 32 9.81 -12.57 -12.94
N GLU A 33 10.29 -11.68 -12.08
CA GLU A 33 11.73 -11.58 -11.75
C GLU A 33 12.26 -12.81 -11.02
N LEU A 34 11.52 -13.35 -10.04
CA LEU A 34 11.88 -14.57 -9.33
C LEU A 34 11.96 -15.77 -10.27
N ASN A 35 11.02 -15.86 -11.23
CA ASN A 35 11.00 -16.94 -12.20
C ASN A 35 12.20 -16.84 -13.17
N GLY A 36 12.60 -15.62 -13.55
CA GLY A 36 13.81 -15.37 -14.36
C GLY A 36 15.10 -15.74 -13.63
N VAL A 37 15.17 -15.48 -12.32
CA VAL A 37 16.31 -15.89 -11.49
C VAL A 37 16.38 -17.41 -11.32
N LYS A 38 15.24 -18.08 -11.03
CA LYS A 38 15.18 -19.55 -10.89
C LYS A 38 15.47 -20.31 -12.18
N THR A 39 15.19 -19.72 -13.34
CA THR A 39 15.49 -20.31 -14.66
C THR A 39 16.91 -19.99 -15.16
N GLY A 40 17.71 -19.24 -14.41
CA GLY A 40 19.11 -18.95 -14.72
C GLY A 40 19.34 -17.90 -15.82
N ALA A 41 18.26 -17.31 -16.36
CA ALA A 41 18.28 -16.28 -17.40
C ALA A 41 17.53 -15.00 -16.95
N PRO A 42 18.02 -14.29 -15.92
CA PRO A 42 17.44 -13.01 -15.54
C PRO A 42 17.63 -11.99 -16.66
N ALA A 43 16.58 -11.23 -16.98
CA ALA A 43 16.64 -10.19 -18.00
C ALA A 43 17.75 -9.17 -17.67
N PRO A 44 18.59 -8.75 -18.65
CA PRO A 44 19.77 -7.90 -18.41
C PRO A 44 19.44 -6.54 -17.78
N ASP A 45 18.21 -6.04 -17.97
CA ASP A 45 17.75 -4.77 -17.42
C ASP A 45 17.07 -4.90 -16.04
N SER A 46 16.89 -6.12 -15.55
CA SER A 46 16.27 -6.40 -14.25
C SER A 46 17.23 -6.17 -13.08
N TRP A 47 16.68 -5.92 -11.89
CA TRP A 47 17.48 -5.66 -10.68
C TRP A 47 18.40 -6.83 -10.33
N ALA A 48 17.95 -8.06 -10.56
CA ALA A 48 18.74 -9.27 -10.39
C ALA A 48 19.85 -9.41 -11.45
N GLY A 49 19.58 -9.02 -12.70
CA GLY A 49 20.58 -9.03 -13.78
C GLY A 49 21.75 -8.08 -13.51
N ARG A 50 21.46 -6.85 -13.04
CA ARG A 50 22.50 -5.88 -12.66
C ARG A 50 23.33 -6.36 -11.46
N TYR A 51 22.70 -6.90 -10.43
CA TYR A 51 23.41 -7.46 -9.27
C TYR A 51 24.31 -8.64 -9.67
N LEU A 52 23.82 -9.57 -10.50
CA LEU A 52 24.62 -10.71 -10.97
C LEU A 52 25.77 -10.30 -11.89
N ALA A 53 25.62 -9.22 -12.67
CA ALA A 53 26.70 -8.64 -13.46
C ALA A 53 27.79 -8.01 -12.58
N ASP A 54 27.40 -7.29 -11.53
CA ASP A 54 28.34 -6.67 -10.58
C ASP A 54 29.07 -7.74 -9.72
N VAL A 55 28.41 -8.85 -9.41
CA VAL A 55 28.99 -9.97 -8.61
C VAL A 55 29.93 -10.85 -9.42
N ALA A 56 29.74 -10.96 -10.74
CA ALA A 56 30.53 -11.85 -11.62
C ALA A 56 32.03 -11.51 -11.67
N GLY A 57 32.42 -10.26 -11.32
CA GLY A 57 33.82 -9.82 -11.26
C GLY A 57 34.31 -9.39 -9.87
N ALA A 58 33.46 -9.48 -8.83
CA ALA A 58 33.77 -8.96 -7.50
C ALA A 58 34.51 -9.99 -6.62
N SER A 59 35.38 -9.52 -5.72
CA SER A 59 36.01 -10.36 -4.68
C SER A 59 34.97 -10.86 -3.67
N PRO A 60 35.24 -11.96 -2.93
CA PRO A 60 34.30 -12.49 -1.93
C PRO A 60 33.80 -11.44 -0.92
N GLU A 61 34.68 -10.53 -0.49
CA GLU A 61 34.32 -9.42 0.43
C GLU A 61 33.42 -8.39 -0.26
N SER A 62 33.70 -8.04 -1.52
CA SER A 62 32.85 -7.14 -2.31
C SER A 62 31.48 -7.74 -2.62
N ARG A 63 31.36 -9.07 -2.79
CA ARG A 63 30.06 -9.74 -3.00
C ARG A 63 29.14 -9.61 -1.80
N ALA A 64 29.67 -9.78 -0.59
CA ALA A 64 28.91 -9.60 0.65
C ALA A 64 28.37 -8.16 0.79
N LEU A 65 29.20 -7.15 0.47
CA LEU A 65 28.80 -5.74 0.50
C LEU A 65 27.71 -5.42 -0.54
N LEU A 66 27.81 -5.99 -1.75
CA LEU A 66 26.78 -5.83 -2.78
C LEU A 66 25.46 -6.50 -2.35
N ALA A 67 25.52 -7.67 -1.71
CA ALA A 67 24.34 -8.39 -1.22
C ALA A 67 23.58 -7.58 -0.16
N ASP A 68 24.31 -6.97 0.77
CA ASP A 68 23.74 -6.12 1.81
C ASP A 68 23.16 -4.81 1.23
N GLY A 69 23.84 -4.19 0.27
CA GLY A 69 23.31 -3.04 -0.46
C GLY A 69 22.01 -3.35 -1.22
N PHE A 70 21.92 -4.54 -1.81
CA PHE A 70 20.71 -5.02 -2.50
C PHE A 70 19.55 -5.27 -1.52
N ARG A 71 19.83 -5.93 -0.38
CA ARG A 71 18.88 -6.13 0.72
C ARG A 71 18.31 -4.81 1.24
N LEU A 72 19.16 -3.82 1.46
CA LEU A 72 18.77 -2.48 1.92
C LEU A 72 17.84 -1.78 0.93
N LYS A 73 18.18 -1.79 -0.37
CA LYS A 73 17.36 -1.18 -1.42
C LYS A 73 15.96 -1.80 -1.49
N ILE A 74 15.87 -3.13 -1.46
CA ILE A 74 14.57 -3.83 -1.50
C ILE A 74 13.76 -3.54 -0.24
N THR A 75 14.38 -3.64 0.94
CA THR A 75 13.70 -3.37 2.22
C THR A 75 13.14 -1.96 2.28
N ASN A 76 13.93 -0.96 1.85
CA ASN A 76 13.49 0.44 1.83
C ASN A 76 12.32 0.66 0.86
N ARG A 77 12.36 0.05 -0.32
CA ARG A 77 11.27 0.15 -1.29
C ARG A 77 9.99 -0.53 -0.83
N VAL A 78 10.11 -1.67 -0.14
CA VAL A 78 8.95 -2.37 0.40
C VAL A 78 8.34 -1.56 1.55
N ALA A 79 9.18 -0.94 2.40
CA ALA A 79 8.73 -0.10 3.52
C ALA A 79 7.81 1.06 3.12
N ILE A 80 7.94 1.63 1.91
CA ILE A 80 7.08 2.73 1.45
C ILE A 80 5.60 2.31 1.37
N VAL A 81 5.31 1.06 1.03
CA VAL A 81 3.95 0.53 0.95
C VAL A 81 3.32 0.45 2.35
N ARG A 82 4.11 0.08 3.36
CA ARG A 82 3.67 0.10 4.76
C ARG A 82 3.37 1.51 5.24
N HIS A 83 4.19 2.50 4.86
CA HIS A 83 3.92 3.90 5.19
C HIS A 83 2.61 4.41 4.57
N ILE A 84 2.34 4.05 3.32
CA ILE A 84 1.07 4.38 2.65
C ILE A 84 -0.10 3.69 3.36
N ALA A 85 0.03 2.41 3.73
CA ALA A 85 -1.01 1.69 4.49
C ALA A 85 -1.37 2.44 5.79
N ASN A 86 -0.36 2.82 6.57
CA ASN A 86 -0.57 3.56 7.82
C ASN A 86 -1.23 4.93 7.57
N ALA A 87 -0.86 5.63 6.49
CA ALA A 87 -1.48 6.90 6.13
C ALA A 87 -2.98 6.77 5.81
N LEU A 88 -3.45 5.63 5.30
CA LEU A 88 -4.87 5.39 5.04
C LEU A 88 -5.72 5.29 6.32
N VAL A 89 -5.13 4.80 7.42
CA VAL A 89 -5.80 4.83 8.72
C VAL A 89 -5.99 6.27 9.19
N PHE A 90 -4.95 7.10 9.05
CA PHE A 90 -5.04 8.53 9.36
C PHE A 90 -6.06 9.24 8.47
N LEU A 91 -6.14 8.90 7.19
CA LEU A 91 -7.16 9.43 6.29
C LEU A 91 -8.59 9.06 6.73
N GLY A 92 -8.78 7.83 7.22
CA GLY A 92 -10.06 7.39 7.82
C GLY A 92 -10.44 8.21 9.05
N LEU A 93 -9.47 8.49 9.93
CA LEU A 93 -9.66 9.37 11.11
C LEU A 93 -9.94 10.83 10.72
N ILE A 94 -9.32 11.35 9.67
CA ILE A 94 -9.66 12.69 9.16
C ILE A 94 -11.11 12.70 8.67
N GLY A 95 -11.55 11.63 8.01
CA GLY A 95 -12.94 11.46 7.58
C GLY A 95 -13.95 11.44 8.74
N THR A 96 -13.61 10.88 9.90
CA THR A 96 -14.50 10.94 11.08
C THR A 96 -14.65 12.36 11.61
N VAL A 97 -13.54 13.12 11.67
CA VAL A 97 -13.56 14.52 12.09
C VAL A 97 -14.44 15.35 11.14
N ILE A 98 -14.26 15.17 9.83
CA ILE A 98 -15.09 15.87 8.82
C ILE A 98 -16.56 15.47 8.94
N GLY A 99 -16.86 14.18 9.10
CA GLY A 99 -18.23 13.71 9.27
C GLY A 99 -18.90 14.29 10.52
N PHE A 100 -18.17 14.39 11.64
CA PHE A 100 -18.69 15.06 12.83
C PHE A 100 -18.89 16.56 12.65
N ILE A 101 -17.99 17.25 11.95
CA ILE A 101 -18.18 18.68 11.61
C ILE A 101 -19.48 18.87 10.81
N ILE A 102 -19.73 18.02 9.81
CA ILE A 102 -20.98 18.07 9.03
C ILE A 102 -22.18 17.77 9.93
N ALA A 103 -22.11 16.74 10.76
CA ALA A 103 -23.21 16.34 11.63
C ALA A 103 -23.62 17.49 12.58
N LEU A 104 -22.63 18.14 13.19
CA LEU A 104 -22.85 19.24 14.13
C LEU A 104 -23.23 20.56 13.43
N SER A 105 -22.88 20.75 12.16
CA SER A 105 -23.23 21.98 11.41
C SER A 105 -24.73 22.18 11.22
N GLY A 106 -25.52 21.10 11.29
CA GLY A 106 -26.98 21.16 11.21
C GLY A 106 -27.67 21.36 12.54
N VAL A 107 -26.94 21.48 13.65
CA VAL A 107 -27.52 21.64 14.99
C VAL A 107 -27.56 23.12 15.34
N ASP A 108 -28.76 23.69 15.34
CA ASP A 108 -29.02 25.04 15.84
C ASP A 108 -29.72 24.96 17.22
N PRO A 109 -29.05 25.37 18.31
CA PRO A 109 -29.58 25.30 19.67
C PRO A 109 -30.88 26.09 19.87
N GLU A 110 -31.08 27.19 19.14
CA GLU A 110 -32.25 28.07 19.33
C GLU A 110 -33.51 27.52 18.65
N THR A 111 -33.34 26.68 17.63
CA THR A 111 -34.44 26.11 16.86
C THR A 111 -34.65 24.61 17.12
N ALA A 112 -33.77 23.98 17.90
CA ALA A 112 -33.80 22.56 18.24
C ALA A 112 -35.09 22.08 18.95
N GLY A 113 -35.79 22.96 19.65
CA GLY A 113 -37.06 22.62 20.33
C GLY A 113 -38.29 22.67 19.42
N LYS A 114 -38.18 23.19 18.20
CA LYS A 114 -39.29 23.33 17.27
C LYS A 114 -39.40 22.07 16.42
N ALA A 115 -40.53 21.35 16.54
CA ALA A 115 -40.78 20.10 15.82
C ALA A 115 -40.57 20.21 14.30
N GLU A 116 -40.80 21.40 13.73
CA GLU A 116 -40.59 21.73 12.32
C GLU A 116 -39.12 21.59 11.87
N ASN A 117 -38.15 21.83 12.75
CA ASN A 117 -36.71 21.83 12.42
C ASN A 117 -36.00 20.52 12.79
N VAL A 118 -36.61 19.70 13.65
CA VAL A 118 -36.02 18.43 14.12
C VAL A 118 -35.70 17.50 12.94
N ALA A 119 -36.59 17.41 11.95
CA ALA A 119 -36.37 16.55 10.79
C ALA A 119 -35.11 16.96 9.98
N ALA A 120 -34.91 18.26 9.79
CA ALA A 120 -33.75 18.80 9.07
C ALA A 120 -32.43 18.62 9.86
N MET A 121 -32.48 18.83 11.18
CA MET A 121 -31.34 18.57 12.06
C MET A 121 -30.94 17.09 12.04
N VAL A 122 -31.91 16.19 12.16
CA VAL A 122 -31.68 14.74 12.13
C VAL A 122 -31.12 14.31 10.77
N ALA A 123 -31.62 14.85 9.65
CA ALA A 123 -31.08 14.55 8.33
C ALA A 123 -29.60 14.94 8.22
N THR A 124 -29.21 16.10 8.76
CA THR A 124 -27.82 16.58 8.72
C THR A 124 -26.92 15.76 9.64
N LEU A 125 -27.40 15.41 10.84
CA LEU A 125 -26.71 14.51 11.77
C LEU A 125 -26.45 13.13 11.15
N ILE A 126 -27.47 12.52 10.54
CA ILE A 126 -27.35 11.23 9.86
C ILE A 126 -26.38 11.34 8.67
N SER A 127 -26.44 12.43 7.90
CA SER A 127 -25.52 12.66 6.79
C SER A 127 -24.07 12.72 7.26
N GLY A 128 -23.75 13.55 8.25
CA GLY A 128 -22.38 13.64 8.79
C GLY A 128 -21.88 12.35 9.42
N MET A 129 -22.75 11.66 10.16
CA MET A 129 -22.43 10.35 10.74
C MET A 129 -22.14 9.29 9.67
N SER A 130 -22.93 9.26 8.60
CA SER A 130 -22.71 8.33 7.49
C SER A 130 -21.36 8.55 6.83
N VAL A 131 -20.97 9.82 6.59
CA VAL A 131 -19.65 10.16 6.05
C VAL A 131 -18.54 9.63 6.97
N ALA A 132 -18.62 9.89 8.28
CA ALA A 132 -17.64 9.41 9.25
C ALA A 132 -17.50 7.88 9.24
N LEU A 133 -18.63 7.15 9.19
CA LEU A 133 -18.64 5.69 9.20
C LEU A 133 -18.07 5.11 7.89
N TYR A 134 -18.47 5.63 6.74
CA TYR A 134 -17.97 5.14 5.45
C TYR A 134 -16.48 5.40 5.28
N THR A 135 -15.97 6.59 5.61
CA THR A 135 -14.54 6.89 5.49
C THR A 135 -13.70 6.04 6.45
N THR A 136 -14.20 5.76 7.66
CA THR A 136 -13.52 4.87 8.62
C THR A 136 -13.49 3.45 8.11
N LEU A 137 -14.64 2.93 7.69
CA LEU A 137 -14.78 1.56 7.21
C LEU A 137 -13.86 1.34 6.02
N THR A 138 -13.86 2.27 5.05
CA THR A 138 -13.01 2.07 3.89
C THR A 138 -11.53 2.27 4.19
N GLY A 139 -11.16 3.23 5.05
CA GLY A 139 -9.78 3.34 5.52
C GLY A 139 -9.27 2.06 6.17
N ALA A 140 -10.10 1.41 7.01
CA ALA A 140 -9.77 0.13 7.65
C ALA A 140 -9.69 -1.05 6.66
N ILE A 141 -10.63 -1.15 5.72
CA ILE A 141 -10.62 -2.20 4.69
C ILE A 141 -9.38 -2.07 3.81
N LEU A 142 -9.10 -0.86 3.31
CA LEU A 142 -7.92 -0.57 2.51
C LEU A 142 -6.62 -0.85 3.27
N TYR A 143 -6.53 -0.40 4.53
CA TYR A 143 -5.37 -0.67 5.38
C TYR A 143 -5.12 -2.17 5.55
N THR A 144 -6.18 -2.94 5.85
CA THR A 144 -6.09 -4.39 6.02
C THR A 144 -5.65 -5.06 4.72
N TRP A 145 -6.28 -4.69 3.60
CA TRP A 145 -5.93 -5.18 2.27
C TRP A 145 -4.46 -4.89 1.92
N LEU A 146 -4.02 -3.65 2.10
CA LEU A 146 -2.67 -3.22 1.78
C LEU A 146 -1.63 -3.86 2.71
N THR A 147 -2.01 -4.16 3.96
CA THR A 147 -1.16 -4.91 4.89
C THR A 147 -0.96 -6.36 4.47
N ILE A 148 -2.02 -7.05 4.03
CA ILE A 148 -1.91 -8.43 3.51
C ILE A 148 -1.05 -8.45 2.25
N SER A 149 -1.34 -7.54 1.33
CA SER A 149 -0.58 -7.26 0.11
C SER A 149 0.91 -7.04 0.38
N TYR A 150 1.22 -6.17 1.35
CA TYR A 150 2.57 -5.89 1.81
C TYR A 150 3.26 -7.13 2.37
N ARG A 151 2.58 -7.94 3.18
CA ARG A 151 3.15 -9.18 3.72
C ARG A 151 3.54 -10.14 2.61
N MET A 152 2.68 -10.33 1.62
CA MET A 152 2.97 -11.19 0.48
C MET A 152 4.16 -10.68 -0.34
N LEU A 153 4.24 -9.35 -0.52
CA LEU A 153 5.36 -8.68 -1.19
C LEU A 153 6.69 -8.86 -0.44
N VAL A 154 6.69 -8.71 0.89
CA VAL A 154 7.88 -8.92 1.73
C VAL A 154 8.38 -10.36 1.59
N THR A 155 7.49 -11.35 1.68
CA THR A 155 7.88 -12.76 1.54
C THR A 155 8.52 -13.03 0.19
N GLY A 156 7.89 -12.62 -0.92
CA GLY A 156 8.45 -12.80 -2.26
C GLY A 156 9.77 -12.05 -2.47
N ALA A 157 9.92 -10.87 -1.87
CA ALA A 157 11.15 -10.09 -1.92
C ALA A 157 12.30 -10.78 -1.17
N VAL A 158 12.03 -11.41 -0.02
CA VAL A 158 13.02 -12.20 0.73
C VAL A 158 13.44 -13.43 -0.07
N ASP A 159 12.49 -14.15 -0.66
CA ASP A 159 12.79 -15.32 -1.51
C ASP A 159 13.67 -14.95 -2.71
N LEU A 160 13.38 -13.80 -3.34
CA LEU A 160 14.18 -13.27 -4.46
C LEU A 160 15.60 -12.93 -4.03
N ILE A 161 15.77 -12.25 -2.90
CA ILE A 161 17.10 -11.93 -2.36
C ILE A 161 17.88 -13.21 -2.10
N THR A 162 17.28 -14.17 -1.41
CA THR A 162 17.94 -15.44 -1.06
C THR A 162 18.38 -16.20 -2.31
N ALA A 163 17.48 -16.39 -3.27
CA ALA A 163 17.80 -17.08 -4.52
C ALA A 163 18.89 -16.35 -5.34
N THR A 164 18.85 -15.02 -5.38
CA THR A 164 19.85 -14.22 -6.12
C THR A 164 21.24 -14.30 -5.47
N VAL A 165 21.29 -14.27 -4.13
CA VAL A 165 22.55 -14.42 -3.37
C VAL A 165 23.11 -15.84 -3.55
N GLU A 166 22.29 -16.88 -3.43
CA GLU A 166 22.71 -18.27 -3.63
C GLU A 166 23.28 -18.50 -5.04
N LEU A 167 22.64 -17.95 -6.07
CA LEU A 167 23.15 -18.03 -7.45
C LEU A 167 24.45 -17.24 -7.65
N GLY A 168 24.60 -16.08 -7.01
CA GLY A 168 25.84 -15.30 -7.02
C GLY A 168 27.01 -16.06 -6.38
N GLU A 169 26.77 -16.70 -5.23
CA GLU A 169 27.76 -17.55 -4.55
C GLU A 169 28.12 -18.79 -5.37
N ALA A 170 27.14 -19.44 -6.01
CA ALA A 170 27.37 -20.63 -6.84
C ALA A 170 28.25 -20.32 -8.07
N ARG A 171 27.97 -19.20 -8.77
CA ARG A 171 28.79 -18.74 -9.91
C ARG A 171 30.18 -18.26 -9.49
N GLY A 172 30.29 -17.71 -8.28
CA GLY A 172 31.55 -17.24 -7.73
C GLY A 172 32.52 -18.35 -7.28
N ARG A 173 32.08 -19.62 -7.23
CA ARG A 173 32.90 -20.81 -6.91
C ARG A 173 33.40 -21.56 -8.15
N THR A 174 32.79 -21.33 -9.31
CA THR A 174 33.12 -22.02 -10.56
C THR A 174 33.98 -21.20 -11.52
N GLY A 175 34.24 -19.93 -11.19
CA GLY A 175 35.16 -19.03 -11.91
C GLY A 175 36.50 -18.89 -11.23
#